data_AF-A0A9Q8YG54-F1
#
_entry.id   AF-A0A9Q8YG54-F1
#
_cell.length_a   1.000
_cell.length_b   1.000
_cell.length_c   1.000
_cell.angle_alpha   90.00
_cell.angle_beta   90.00
_cell.angle_gamma   90.00
#
_symmetry.space_group_name_H-M   'P 1'
#
loop_
_entity.id
_entity.type
_entity.pdbx_description
1 polymer ?
#
loop_
_entity_poly.entity_id
_entity_poly.type
_entity_poly.pdbx_seq_one_letter_code
_entity_poly.pdbx_strand_id
1 'polypeptide(L)' 'MTVSIYAKTARFDTGRALTEDEMRGFAPSIFATSAHESRSERFKPIPTIEILRALAKEGFMPVGARQSVSRTEGKANFV' A
#
# COMPACT_ATOMS: atom_id res chain seq x y z
N MET A 1 -3.64 21.95 -24.69
CA MET A 1 -2.95 20.97 -23.82
C MET A 1 -3.35 21.24 -22.39
N THR A 2 -4.19 20.39 -21.79
CA THR A 2 -4.74 20.63 -20.46
C THR A 2 -3.69 20.27 -19.41
N VAL A 3 -2.98 21.28 -18.89
CA VAL A 3 -2.08 21.08 -17.74
C VAL A 3 -2.96 20.83 -16.52
N SER A 4 -2.98 19.59 -16.06
CA SER A 4 -3.70 19.24 -14.85
C SER A 4 -2.87 19.63 -13.63
N ILE A 5 -3.49 20.40 -12.73
CA ILE A 5 -2.94 20.83 -11.44
C ILE A 5 -2.81 19.70 -10.41
N TYR A 6 -3.32 18.50 -10.71
CA TYR A 6 -3.13 17.33 -9.87
C TYR A 6 -1.77 16.70 -10.18
N ALA A 7 -0.96 16.51 -9.14
CA ALA A 7 0.26 15.71 -9.24
C ALA A 7 -0.10 14.35 -9.86
N LYS A 8 0.71 13.87 -10.82
CA LYS A 8 0.58 12.55 -11.47
C LYS A 8 0.38 11.38 -10.49
N THR A 9 0.70 11.59 -9.22
CA THR A 9 0.85 10.59 -8.17
C THR A 9 -0.42 10.29 -7.37
N ALA A 10 -1.58 10.84 -7.75
CA ALA A 10 -2.90 10.51 -7.18
C ALA A 10 -3.92 10.08 -8.25
N ARG A 11 -3.43 9.76 -9.45
CA ARG A 11 -4.24 9.32 -10.58
C ARG A 11 -4.38 7.80 -10.55
N PHE A 12 -5.52 7.34 -10.05
CA PHE A 12 -5.99 5.95 -10.15
C PHE A 12 -7.07 5.84 -11.23
N ASP A 13 -6.84 6.56 -12.33
CA ASP A 13 -7.80 6.94 -13.36
C ASP A 13 -8.03 5.87 -14.44
N THR A 14 -7.36 4.73 -14.36
CA THR A 14 -7.64 3.59 -15.24
C THR A 14 -8.89 2.81 -14.81
N GLY A 15 -9.33 2.96 -13.55
CA GLY A 15 -10.51 2.27 -13.00
C GLY A 15 -10.43 0.75 -12.93
N ARG A 16 -9.28 0.14 -13.30
CA ARG A 16 -9.08 -1.31 -13.20
C ARG A 16 -8.47 -1.70 -11.86
N ALA A 17 -8.73 -2.94 -11.47
CA ALA A 17 -8.07 -3.54 -10.32
C ALA A 17 -6.55 -3.63 -10.54
N LEU A 18 -5.79 -3.36 -9.48
CA LEU A 18 -4.35 -3.61 -9.40
C LEU A 18 -4.11 -5.10 -9.12
N THR A 19 -3.04 -5.63 -9.71
CA THR A 19 -2.51 -6.94 -9.29
C THR A 19 -1.70 -6.80 -8.00
N GLU A 20 -1.48 -7.90 -7.29
CA GLU A 20 -0.58 -7.87 -6.12
C GLU A 20 0.85 -7.47 -6.50
N ASP A 21 1.33 -7.88 -7.67
CA ASP A 21 2.67 -7.50 -8.15
C ASP A 21 2.79 -5.99 -8.38
N GLU A 22 1.75 -5.37 -8.93
CA GLU A 22 1.69 -3.90 -9.05
C GLU A 22 1.67 -3.24 -7.68
N MET A 23 0.88 -3.77 -6.74
CA MET A 23 0.86 -3.26 -5.37
C MET A 23 2.21 -3.44 -4.66
N ARG A 24 2.97 -4.51 -4.92
CA ARG A 24 4.35 -4.68 -4.40
C ARG A 24 5.27 -3.58 -4.91
N GLY A 25 5.11 -3.16 -6.15
CA GLY A 25 5.86 -2.05 -6.73
C GLY A 25 5.47 -0.68 -6.15
N PHE A 26 4.17 -0.44 -5.94
CA PHE A 26 3.66 0.86 -5.50
C PHE A 26 3.66 1.09 -3.99
N ALA A 27 3.41 0.03 -3.21
CA ALA A 27 3.24 0.09 -1.77
C ALA A 27 3.69 -1.22 -1.08
N PRO A 28 5.01 -1.54 -1.10
CA PRO A 28 5.51 -2.79 -0.54
C PRO A 28 5.18 -3.01 0.95
N SER A 29 5.00 -1.94 1.74
CA SER A 29 4.71 -2.05 3.18
C SER A 29 3.38 -2.74 3.50
N ILE A 30 2.42 -2.77 2.57
CA ILE A 30 1.13 -3.46 2.79
C ILE A 30 1.30 -4.98 2.94
N PHE A 31 2.45 -5.51 2.51
CA PHE A 31 2.81 -6.93 2.60
C PHE A 31 3.63 -7.26 3.86
N ALA A 32 3.91 -6.29 4.73
CA ALA A 32 4.69 -6.52 5.94
C ALA A 32 3.96 -7.49 6.88
N THR A 33 4.61 -8.60 7.23
CA THR A 33 4.08 -9.62 8.17
C THR A 33 4.59 -9.48 9.59
N SER A 34 5.61 -8.64 9.80
CA SER A 34 6.24 -8.41 11.08
C SER A 34 6.33 -6.93 11.38
N ALA A 35 6.46 -6.60 12.66
CA ALA A 35 6.69 -5.24 13.08
C ALA A 35 8.13 -4.85 12.79
N HIS A 36 8.38 -3.56 12.57
CA HIS A 36 9.75 -3.05 12.63
C HIS A 36 10.31 -3.27 14.04
N GLU A 37 11.59 -3.59 14.18
CA GLU A 37 12.25 -3.89 15.46
C GLU A 37 12.09 -2.80 16.53
N SER A 38 11.90 -1.55 16.10
CA SER A 38 11.65 -0.41 17.00
C SER A 38 10.25 -0.42 17.64
N ARG A 39 9.39 -1.39 17.33
CA ARG A 39 8.03 -1.48 17.86
C ARG A 39 8.03 -2.37 19.11
N SER A 40 7.23 -1.99 20.09
CA SER A 40 7.06 -2.82 21.29
C SER A 40 6.33 -4.11 20.96
N GLU A 41 6.48 -5.12 21.82
CA GLU A 41 5.81 -6.42 21.67
C GLU A 41 4.27 -6.34 21.65
N ARG A 42 3.72 -5.24 22.18
CA ARG A 42 2.28 -4.95 22.18
C ARG A 42 1.76 -4.59 20.80
N PHE A 43 2.62 -4.12 19.89
CA PHE A 43 2.25 -3.84 18.50
C PHE A 43 2.17 -5.15 17.71
N LYS A 44 0.96 -5.52 17.29
CA LYS A 44 0.71 -6.70 16.46
C LYS A 44 0.27 -6.25 15.07
N PRO A 45 1.15 -6.34 14.05
CA PRO A 45 0.77 -5.97 12.70
C PRO A 45 -0.22 -6.98 12.15
N ILE A 46 -1.28 -6.48 11.51
CA ILE A 46 -2.09 -7.26 10.57
C ILE A 46 -1.64 -6.81 9.19
N PRO A 47 -1.15 -7.70 8.32
CA PRO A 47 -0.74 -7.31 6.97
C PRO A 47 -1.92 -6.71 6.23
N THR A 48 -1.78 -5.47 5.75
CA THR A 48 -2.86 -4.79 5.01
C THR A 48 -3.30 -5.59 3.79
N ILE A 49 -2.40 -6.36 3.16
CA ILE A 49 -2.74 -7.27 2.06
C ILE A 49 -3.79 -8.33 2.44
N GLU A 50 -3.81 -8.81 3.68
CA GLU A 50 -4.83 -9.76 4.14
C GLU A 50 -6.22 -9.12 4.16
N ILE A 51 -6.29 -7.86 4.57
CA ILE A 51 -7.53 -7.07 4.55
C ILE A 51 -7.98 -6.86 3.10
N LEU A 52 -7.07 -6.51 2.18
CA LEU A 52 -7.39 -6.34 0.77
C LEU A 52 -7.86 -7.64 0.11
N ARG A 53 -7.25 -8.78 0.45
CA ARG A 53 -7.68 -10.11 -0.01
C ARG A 53 -9.07 -10.47 0.53
N ALA A 54 -9.38 -10.13 1.78
CA ALA A 54 -10.71 -10.32 2.35
C ALA A 54 -11.75 -9.45 1.62
N LEU A 55 -11.44 -8.17 1.40
CA LEU A 55 -12.27 -7.24 0.64
C LEU A 55 -12.52 -7.72 -0.80
N ALA A 56 -11.52 -8.29 -1.46
CA ALA A 56 -11.66 -8.86 -2.80
C ALA A 56 -12.68 -10.01 -2.86
N LYS A 57 -12.78 -10.83 -1.80
CA LYS A 57 -13.82 -11.88 -1.70
C LYS A 57 -15.23 -11.29 -1.63
N GLU A 58 -15.36 -10.10 -1.07
CA GLU A 58 -16.60 -9.33 -0.99
C GLU A 58 -16.84 -8.44 -2.23
N GLY A 59 -16.00 -8.55 -3.27
CA GLY A 59 -16.14 -7.79 -4.52
C GLY A 59 -15.51 -6.40 -4.53
N PHE A 60 -14.74 -6.05 -3.49
CA PHE A 60 -14.02 -4.77 -3.41
C PHE A 60 -12.58 -4.92 -3.87
N MET A 61 -12.22 -4.22 -4.96
CA MET A 61 -10.90 -4.34 -5.58
C MET A 61 -10.07 -3.07 -5.39
N PRO A 62 -8.75 -3.18 -5.09
CA PRO A 62 -7.87 -2.03 -5.05
C PRO A 62 -7.66 -1.50 -6.46
N VAL A 63 -7.99 -0.24 -6.71
CA VAL A 63 -7.76 0.44 -8.00
C VAL A 63 -6.54 1.38 -7.95
N GLY A 64 -5.93 1.50 -6.77
CA GLY A 64 -4.86 2.44 -6.49
C GLY A 64 -4.09 2.09 -5.23
N ALA A 65 -2.76 2.28 -5.27
CA ALA A 65 -1.88 2.11 -4.14
C ALA A 65 -0.75 3.14 -4.19
N ARG A 66 -0.33 3.61 -3.02
CA ARG A 66 0.83 4.49 -2.87
C ARG A 66 1.40 4.36 -1.48
N GLN A 67 2.71 4.45 -1.39
CA GLN A 67 3.43 4.51 -0.13
C GLN A 67 4.22 5.82 -0.02
N SER A 68 4.27 6.35 1.21
CA SER A 68 5.11 7.50 1.55
C SER A 68 6.57 7.10 1.76
N VAL A 69 7.48 8.02 1.52
CA VAL A 69 8.91 7.81 1.82
C VAL A 69 9.12 7.88 3.34
N SER A 70 9.84 6.89 3.88
CA SER A 70 10.26 6.94 5.28
C SER A 70 11.42 7.91 5.45
N ARG A 71 11.37 8.73 6.51
CA ARG A 71 12.51 9.58 6.94
C ARG A 71 13.56 8.79 7.72
N THR A 72 13.21 7.61 8.20
CA THR A 72 14.10 6.73 8.95
C THR A 72 14.49 5.55 8.08
N GLU A 73 15.78 5.32 7.97
CA GLU A 73 16.34 4.15 7.29
C GLU A 73 15.76 2.85 7.88
N GLY A 74 15.59 1.83 7.03
CA GLY A 74 15.01 0.53 7.42
C GLY A 74 13.49 0.50 7.65
N LYS A 75 12.83 1.65 7.85
CA LYS A 75 11.38 1.67 8.16
C LYS A 75 10.43 1.66 6.95
N ALA A 76 10.95 1.80 5.73
CA ALA A 76 10.11 1.93 4.53
C ALA A 76 9.24 0.70 4.23
N ASN A 77 9.67 -0.50 4.62
CA ASN A 77 8.96 -1.75 4.30
C ASN A 77 7.98 -2.20 5.40
N PHE A 78 7.64 -1.32 6.34
CA PHE A 78 6.80 -1.62 7.49
C PHE A 78 5.61 -0.66 7.59
N VAL A 79 4.57 -1.09 8.31
CA VAL A 79 3.41 -0.27 8.68
C VAL A 79 3.64 0.39 10.04
#